data_AF-A0A4Q2IX97-F1
#
_entry.id   AF-A0A4Q2IX97-F1
#
_cell.length_a   1.000
_cell.length_b   1.000
_cell.length_c   1.000
_cell.angle_alpha   90.00
_cell.angle_beta   90.00
_cell.angle_gamma   90.00
#
_symmetry.space_group_name_H-M   'P 1'
#
loop_
_entity.id
_entity.type
_entity.pdbx_description
1 polymer ?
#
loop_
_entity_poly.entity_id
_entity_poly.type
_entity_poly.pdbx_seq_one_letter_code
_entity_poly.pdbx_strand_id
1 'polypeptide(L)'
;MADAGDPIVRYVDPSDGMRYSVRRRSDGAFQVVHDGATLEDGSQPYWLEDRVLSGIYGTAELAEAELIRVTGGQWEREEGPEAPK
;
A
#
# COMPACT_ATOMS: atom_id res chain seq x y z
N MET A 1 0.25 -6.72 -17.64
CA MET A 1 0.08 -7.62 -16.49
C MET A 1 0.78 -6.95 -15.33
N ALA A 2 0.06 -6.54 -14.28
CA ALA A 2 0.71 -6.09 -13.04
C ALA A 2 1.44 -7.30 -12.46
N ASP A 3 2.75 -7.19 -12.23
CA ASP A 3 3.57 -8.29 -11.73
C ASP A 3 3.25 -8.50 -10.24
N ALA A 4 3.53 -9.71 -9.73
CA ALA A 4 3.24 -10.01 -8.33
C ALA A 4 4.11 -9.11 -7.43
N GLY A 5 3.46 -8.31 -6.59
CA GLY A 5 4.14 -7.35 -5.71
C GLY A 5 4.09 -5.89 -6.18
N ASP A 6 3.59 -5.60 -7.38
CA ASP A 6 3.36 -4.20 -7.78
C ASP A 6 2.19 -3.58 -6.99
N PRO A 7 2.31 -2.29 -6.59
CA PRO A 7 1.22 -1.55 -5.98
C PRO A 7 0.11 -1.32 -7.02
N ILE A 8 -1.05 -1.90 -6.76
CA ILE A 8 -2.26 -1.70 -7.57
C ILE A 8 -2.83 -0.32 -7.25
N VAL A 9 -2.82 0.02 -5.95
CA VAL A 9 -3.26 1.30 -5.44
C VAL A 9 -2.29 1.73 -4.36
N ARG A 10 -1.94 3.01 -4.36
CA ARG A 10 -1.19 3.65 -3.29
C ARG A 10 -2.07 4.69 -2.59
N TYR A 11 -1.88 4.81 -1.29
CA TYR A 11 -2.56 5.72 -0.40
C TYR A 11 -1.52 6.56 0.31
N VAL A 12 -1.71 7.87 0.30
CA VAL A 12 -0.82 8.82 0.97
C VAL A 12 -1.63 9.61 1.99
N ASP A 13 -1.12 9.70 3.22
CA ASP A 13 -1.64 10.66 4.20
C ASP A 13 -1.02 12.03 3.90
N PRO A 14 -1.81 13.04 3.50
CA PRO A 14 -1.27 14.37 3.22
C PRO A 14 -0.76 15.11 4.47
N SER A 15 -1.10 14.64 5.67
CA SER A 15 -0.77 15.30 6.93
C SER A 15 0.64 14.96 7.42
N ASP A 16 1.05 13.71 7.26
CA ASP A 16 2.33 13.18 7.79
C ASP A 16 3.22 12.56 6.70
N GLY A 17 2.71 12.44 5.46
CA GLY A 17 3.45 11.84 4.34
C GLY A 17 3.59 10.32 4.42
N MET A 18 2.87 9.67 5.35
CA MET A 18 2.81 8.21 5.44
C MET A 18 2.19 7.62 4.16
N ARG A 19 2.72 6.48 3.73
CA ARG A 19 2.26 5.82 2.51
C ARG A 19 1.92 4.35 2.76
N TYR A 20 0.85 3.92 2.12
CA TYR A 20 0.40 2.54 2.12
C TYR A 20 0.09 2.10 0.70
N SER A 21 0.25 0.83 0.38
CA SER A 21 -0.17 0.27 -0.89
C SER A 21 -0.94 -1.01 -0.70
N VAL A 22 -1.92 -1.19 -1.58
CA VAL A 22 -2.56 -2.48 -1.79
C VAL A 22 -1.82 -3.17 -2.92
N ARG A 23 -1.22 -4.32 -2.60
CA ARG A 23 -0.42 -5.12 -3.54
C ARG A 23 -1.10 -6.45 -3.80
N ARG A 24 -1.05 -6.92 -5.05
CA ARG A 24 -1.47 -8.29 -5.39
C ARG A 24 -0.31 -9.23 -5.13
N ARG A 25 -0.57 -10.29 -4.40
CA ARG A 25 0.36 -11.40 -4.15
C ARG A 25 0.35 -12.37 -5.34
N SER A 26 1.38 -13.20 -5.43
CA SER A 26 1.50 -14.25 -6.44
C SER A 26 0.42 -15.33 -6.35
N ASP A 27 -0.16 -15.54 -5.17
CA ASP A 27 -1.31 -16.42 -4.92
C ASP A 27 -2.65 -15.80 -5.39
N GLY A 28 -2.63 -14.56 -5.88
CA GLY A 28 -3.79 -13.82 -6.36
C GLY A 28 -4.54 -13.05 -5.28
N ALA A 29 -4.15 -13.20 -4.01
CA ALA A 29 -4.72 -12.45 -2.89
C ALA A 29 -4.12 -11.04 -2.77
N PHE A 30 -4.71 -10.22 -1.90
CA PHE A 30 -4.34 -8.82 -1.72
C PHE A 30 -3.82 -8.59 -0.31
N GLN A 31 -2.87 -7.68 -0.16
CA GLN A 31 -2.33 -7.30 1.14
C GLN A 31 -2.10 -5.79 1.20
N VAL A 32 -2.23 -5.23 2.39
CA VAL A 32 -1.89 -3.84 2.67
C VAL A 32 -0.46 -3.79 3.16
N VAL A 33 0.38 -3.01 2.49
CA VAL A 33 1.77 -2.79 2.85
C VAL A 33 1.92 -1.33 3.25
N HIS A 34 2.59 -1.08 4.35
CA HIS A 34 3.12 0.24 4.65
C HIS A 34 4.37 0.44 3.78
N ASP A 35 4.25 1.24 2.72
CA ASP A 35 5.40 1.73 1.95
C ASP A 35 6.05 2.78 2.86
N GLY A 36 6.97 2.37 3.72
CA GLY A 36 7.42 3.29 4.76
C GLY A 36 7.99 4.60 4.20
N ALA A 37 8.01 5.62 5.04
CA ALA A 37 8.57 6.91 4.70
C ALA A 37 10.04 6.77 4.27
N THR A 38 10.39 7.44 3.19
CA THR A 38 11.78 7.69 2.81
C THR A 38 12.27 8.91 3.55
N LEU A 39 13.49 8.86 4.08
CA LEU A 39 14.16 10.04 4.64
C LEU A 39 14.38 11.08 3.53
N GLU A 40 14.73 12.32 3.88
CA GLU A 40 15.01 13.38 2.90
C GLU A 40 16.13 13.02 1.90
N ASP A 41 17.02 12.10 2.28
CA ASP A 41 18.09 11.54 1.44
C ASP A 41 17.61 10.40 0.51
N GLY A 42 16.34 10.01 0.59
CA GLY A 42 15.75 8.93 -0.20
C GLY A 42 16.04 7.52 0.31
N SER A 43 16.77 7.40 1.42
CA SER A 43 16.96 6.12 2.11
C SER A 43 15.70 5.69 2.88
N GLN A 44 15.40 4.39 2.84
CA GLN A 44 14.33 3.77 3.63
C GLN A 44 15.01 2.98 4.76
N PRO A 45 15.04 3.50 6.00
CA PRO A 45 15.69 2.79 7.10
C PRO A 45 14.93 1.50 7.45
N TYR A 46 15.60 0.51 8.04
CA TYR A 46 15.03 -0.83 8.27
C TYR A 46 13.77 -0.85 9.16
N TRP A 47 13.59 0.18 10.00
CA TRP A 47 12.38 0.34 10.80
C TRP A 47 11.20 0.94 10.01
N LEU A 48 11.47 1.47 8.82
CA LEU A 48 10.53 2.00 7.82
C LEU A 48 10.50 1.11 6.55
N GLU A 49 11.07 -0.09 6.58
CA GLU A 49 10.92 -1.05 5.48
C GLU A 49 9.45 -1.41 5.23
N ASP A 50 9.18 -1.86 4.01
CA ASP A 50 7.89 -2.39 3.59
C ASP A 50 7.41 -3.47 4.56
N ARG A 51 6.35 -3.15 5.30
CA ARG A 51 5.75 -4.09 6.25
C ARG A 51 4.30 -4.32 5.90
N VAL A 52 3.92 -5.59 5.92
CA VAL A 52 2.50 -5.97 5.85
C VAL A 52 1.80 -5.35 7.05
N LEU A 53 0.92 -4.39 6.79
CA LEU A 53 0.18 -3.65 7.82
C LEU A 53 -0.89 -4.54 8.44
N SER A 54 -1.64 -5.23 7.59
CA SER A 54 -2.72 -6.14 7.98
C SER A 54 -2.83 -7.29 6.99
N GLY A 55 -3.66 -8.27 7.30
CA GLY A 55 -3.67 -9.63 6.75
C GLY A 55 -3.83 -9.78 5.23
N ILE A 56 -4.32 -10.96 4.83
CA ILE A 56 -4.49 -11.33 3.42
C ILE A 56 -5.98 -11.28 3.07
N TYR A 57 -6.31 -10.56 2.00
CA TYR A 57 -7.67 -10.27 1.56
C TYR A 57 -7.98 -10.89 0.21
N GLY A 58 -9.24 -11.27 0.01
CA GLY A 58 -9.70 -11.86 -1.26
C GLY A 58 -9.85 -10.85 -2.40
N THR A 59 -9.99 -9.56 -2.10
CA THR A 59 -10.15 -8.48 -3.09
C THR A 59 -9.40 -7.23 -2.66
N ALA A 60 -9.15 -6.32 -3.61
CA ALA A 60 -8.56 -5.01 -3.34
C ALA A 60 -9.48 -4.20 -2.42
N GLU A 61 -10.79 -4.14 -2.69
CA GLU A 61 -11.72 -3.33 -1.88
C GLU A 61 -11.73 -3.73 -0.39
N LEU A 62 -11.57 -5.02 -0.09
CA LEU A 62 -11.48 -5.49 1.30
C LEU A 62 -10.18 -5.05 1.97
N ALA A 63 -9.06 -5.07 1.24
CA ALA A 63 -7.79 -4.57 1.74
C ALA A 63 -7.85 -3.05 1.98
N GLU A 64 -8.47 -2.30 1.08
CA GLU A 64 -8.68 -0.85 1.21
C GLU A 64 -9.58 -0.50 2.41
N ALA A 65 -10.68 -1.23 2.60
CA ALA A 65 -11.55 -1.05 3.75
C ALA A 65 -10.83 -1.31 5.07
N GLU A 66 -9.95 -2.31 5.11
CA GLU A 66 -9.12 -2.56 6.29
C GLU A 66 -8.13 -1.41 6.53
N LEU A 67 -7.46 -0.90 5.48
CA LEU A 67 -6.53 0.23 5.63
C LEU A 67 -7.22 1.40 6.35
N ILE A 68 -8.41 1.79 5.88
CA ILE A 68 -9.21 2.85 6.50
C ILE A 68 -9.58 2.51 7.94
N ARG A 69 -9.98 1.25 8.20
CA ARG A 69 -10.35 0.78 9.54
C ARG A 69 -9.18 0.83 10.53
N VAL A 70 -7.99 0.38 10.12
CA VAL A 70 -6.82 0.22 11.00
C VAL A 70 -6.16 1.56 11.28
N THR A 71 -6.09 2.42 10.27
CA THR A 71 -5.35 3.68 10.38
C THR A 71 -6.23 4.86 10.76
N GLY A 72 -7.54 4.81 10.46
CA GLY A 72 -8.48 5.89 10.73
C GLY A 72 -8.17 7.22 10.02
N GLY A 73 -7.19 7.24 9.13
CA GLY A 73 -6.65 8.44 8.48
C GLY A 73 -7.47 8.92 7.28
N GLN A 74 -7.22 10.16 6.87
CA GLN A 74 -7.68 10.69 5.58
C GLN A 74 -6.64 10.32 4.52
N TRP A 75 -7.02 9.45 3.58
CA TRP A 75 -6.11 8.94 2.57
C TRP A 75 -6.40 9.55 1.21
N GLU A 76 -5.37 10.08 0.56
CA GLU A 76 -5.41 10.40 -0.86
C GLU A 76 -5.01 9.18 -1.68
N ARG A 77 -5.85 8.79 -2.62
CA ARG A 77 -5.63 7.64 -3.49
C ARG A 77 -4.81 8.07 -4.70
N GLU A 78 -3.62 7.48 -4.83
CA GLU A 78 -2.83 7.51 -6.05
C GLU A 78 -3.02 6.16 -6.76
N GLU A 79 -3.61 6.16 -7.96
CA GLU A 79 -3.66 4.94 -8.76
C GLU A 79 -2.22 4.53 -9.11
N GLY A 80 -1.89 3.26 -8.83
CA GLY A 80 -0.62 2.68 -9.28
C GLY A 80 -0.56 2.69 -10.81
N PRO A 81 0.62 2.43 -11.42
CA PRO A 81 0.74 2.41 -12.88
C PRO A 81 -0.35 1.52 -13.46
N GLU A 82 -1.26 2.16 -14.20
CA GLU A 82 -2.48 1.58 -14.75
C GLU A 82 -2.13 0.24 -15.40
N ALA A 83 -2.67 -0.86 -14.88
CA ALA A 83 -2.49 -2.15 -15.54
C ALA A 83 -3.04 -2.00 -16.97
N PRO A 84 -2.23 -2.22 -18.02
CA PRO A 84 -2.71 -2.02 -19.38
C PRO A 84 -3.91 -2.94 -19.65
N LYS A 85 -4.99 -2.30 -20.14
CA LYS A 85 -6.30 -2.87 -20.48
C LYS A 85 -6.23 -4.08 -21.41
#